data_AF-A0A7K1S6F3-F1
#
_entry.id   AF-A0A7K1S6F3-F1
#
_cell.length_a   1.000
_cell.length_b   1.000
_cell.length_c   1.000
_cell.angle_alpha   90.00
_cell.angle_beta   90.00
_cell.angle_gamma   90.00
#
_symmetry.space_group_name_H-M   'P 1'
#
loop_
_entity.id
_entity.type
_entity.pdbx_description
1 polymer ?
#
loop_
_entity_poly.entity_id
_entity_poly.type
_entity_poly.pdbx_seq_one_letter_code
_entity_poly.pdbx_strand_id
1 'polypeptide(L)' 'MKSAISVGDRVSIENTVKGFTRSRCEGVVIRWTSHGRLMIQLDGGQGKRAVMPEHVRKLADGPSQSPET' A
#
# COMPACT_ATOMS: atom_id res chain seq x y z
N MET A 1 -9.75 13.96 0.65
CA MET A 1 -10.05 13.09 1.82
C MET A 1 -8.96 12.03 1.88
N LYS A 2 -8.29 11.85 3.02
CA LYS A 2 -7.27 10.81 3.19
C LYS A 2 -7.97 9.45 3.26
N SER A 3 -7.96 8.70 2.17
CA SER A 3 -8.60 7.39 2.08
C SER A 3 -8.04 6.50 3.17
N ALA A 4 -8.83 6.25 4.22
CA ALA A 4 -8.43 5.39 5.31
C ALA A 4 -8.23 3.97 4.75
N ILE A 5 -7.00 3.46 4.84
CA ILE A 5 -6.67 2.10 4.41
C ILE A 5 -7.31 1.13 5.40
N SER A 6 -8.19 0.25 4.91
CA SER A 6 -8.91 -0.72 5.72
C SER A 6 -8.44 -2.15 5.43
N VAL A 7 -8.75 -3.08 6.34
CA VAL A 7 -8.52 -4.50 6.08
C VAL A 7 -9.43 -4.95 4.94
N GLY A 8 -8.88 -5.68 3.97
CA GLY A 8 -9.53 -6.07 2.72
C GLY A 8 -9.28 -5.11 1.56
N ASP A 9 -8.72 -3.92 1.80
CA ASP A 9 -8.37 -3.01 0.70
C ASP A 9 -7.15 -3.50 -0.07
N ARG A 10 -7.21 -3.30 -1.39
CA ARG A 10 -6.08 -3.48 -2.29
C ARG A 10 -5.16 -2.28 -2.20
N VAL A 11 -3.87 -2.53 -2.08
CA VAL A 11 -2.88 -1.51 -1.77
C VAL A 11 -1.57 -1.76 -2.52
N SER A 12 -0.93 -0.65 -2.88
CA SER A 12 0.39 -0.57 -3.49
C SER A 12 1.38 -0.10 -2.45
N ILE A 13 2.46 -0.85 -2.28
CA ILE A 13 3.60 -0.53 -1.43
C ILE A 13 4.69 0.02 -2.36
N GLU A 14 5.05 1.27 -2.17
CA GLU A 14 6.18 1.88 -2.88
C GLU A 14 7.41 1.83 -1.99
N ASN A 15 8.45 1.13 -2.45
CA ASN A 15 9.72 1.06 -1.74
C ASN A 15 10.66 2.12 -2.31
N THR A 16 10.73 3.26 -1.65
CA THR A 16 11.59 4.37 -2.02
C THR A 16 12.94 4.24 -1.33
N VAL A 17 14.01 4.14 -2.10
CA VAL A 17 15.39 4.09 -1.59
C VAL A 17 16.10 5.35 -2.04
N LYS A 18 16.57 6.18 -1.08
CA LYS A 18 17.25 7.46 -1.34
C LYS A 18 16.44 8.43 -2.23
N GLY A 19 15.12 8.46 -2.09
CA GLY A 19 14.25 9.33 -2.89
C GLY A 19 13.86 8.78 -4.26
N PHE A 20 14.34 7.59 -4.63
CA PHE A 20 13.95 6.93 -5.88
C PHE A 20 13.07 5.71 -5.60
N THR A 21 11.90 5.64 -6.23
CA THR A 21 11.01 4.47 -6.16
C THR A 21 11.71 3.30 -6.84
N ARG A 22 12.22 2.36 -6.05
CA ARG A 22 13.02 1.23 -6.53
C ARG A 22 12.17 0.03 -6.89
N SER A 23 11.09 -0.18 -6.16
CA SER A 23 10.19 -1.32 -6.38
C SER A 23 8.80 -0.98 -5.90
N ARG A 24 7.81 -1.40 -6.68
CA ARG A 24 6.40 -1.33 -6.33
C ARG A 24 5.91 -2.76 -6.13
N CYS A 25 5.29 -3.02 -4.98
CA CYS A 25 4.67 -4.31 -4.70
C CYS A 25 3.20 -4.09 -4.40
N GLU A 26 2.36 -4.98 -4.87
CA GLU A 26 0.92 -4.88 -4.69
C GLU A 26 0.44 -6.02 -3.79
N GLY A 27 -0.63 -5.76 -3.06
CA GLY A 27 -1.20 -6.74 -2.16
C GLY A 27 -2.50 -6.29 -1.52
N VAL A 28 -2.99 -7.10 -0.59
CA VAL A 28 -4.23 -6.87 0.14
C VAL A 28 -3.92 -6.72 1.62
N VAL A 29 -4.49 -5.71 2.27
CA VAL A 29 -4.36 -5.55 3.71
C VAL A 29 -5.13 -6.67 4.41
N ILE A 30 -4.42 -7.48 5.19
CA ILE A 30 -5.04 -8.58 5.94
C ILE A 30 -5.28 -8.24 7.41
N ARG A 31 -4.47 -7.35 7.99
CA ARG A 31 -4.63 -6.92 9.39
C ARG A 31 -3.80 -5.69 9.72
N TRP A 32 -4.18 -4.98 10.77
CA TRP A 32 -3.29 -4.08 11.50
C TRP A 32 -2.46 -4.85 12.54
N THR A 33 -1.19 -4.51 12.64
CA THR A 33 -0.28 -5.00 13.68
C THR A 33 -0.37 -4.10 14.92
N SER A 34 0.01 -4.63 16.09
CA SER A 34 -0.01 -3.85 17.35
C SER A 34 0.92 -2.64 17.34
N HIS A 35 1.89 -2.60 16.42
CA HIS A 35 2.83 -1.48 16.24
C HIS A 35 2.31 -0.41 15.26
N GLY A 36 1.04 -0.45 14.86
CA GLY A 36 0.46 0.50 13.90
C GLY A 36 0.91 0.28 12.45
N ARG A 37 1.53 -0.85 12.13
CA ARG A 37 1.86 -1.24 10.75
C ARG A 37 0.73 -2.03 10.12
N LEU A 38 0.54 -1.88 8.82
CA LEU A 38 -0.36 -2.68 8.00
C LEU A 38 0.34 -3.98 7.60
N MET A 39 -0.28 -5.11 7.92
CA MET A 39 0.12 -6.40 7.40
C MET A 39 -0.59 -6.63 6.07
N ILE A 40 0.20 -6.69 5.00
CA ILE A 40 -0.27 -6.84 3.62
C ILE A 40 0.16 -8.20 3.11
N GLN A 41 -0.77 -8.94 2.54
CA GLN A 41 -0.48 -10.15 1.78
C GLN A 41 -0.15 -9.76 0.34
N LEU A 42 1.09 -10.02 -0.06
CA LEU A 42 1.58 -9.69 -1.40
C LEU A 42 1.00 -10.64 -2.44
N ASP A 43 0.67 -10.09 -3.61
CA ASP A 43 0.25 -10.87 -4.77
C ASP A 43 1.43 -11.70 -5.32
N GLY A 44 1.15 -12.85 -5.91
CA GLY A 44 2.19 -13.74 -6.47
C GLY A 44 2.95 -14.61 -5.47
N GLY A 45 2.37 -14.89 -4.29
CA GLY A 45 2.92 -15.87 -3.35
C GLY A 45 4.15 -15.39 -2.55
N GLN A 46 4.48 -14.10 -2.62
CA GLN A 46 5.60 -13.49 -1.87
C GLN A 46 5.36 -13.38 -0.35
N GLY A 47 4.28 -13.98 0.16
CA GLY A 47 3.97 -14.03 1.59
C GLY A 47 3.36 -12.74 2.13
N LYS A 48 3.50 -12.54 3.45
CA LYS A 48 2.93 -11.42 4.20
C LYS A 48 4.04 -10.46 4.60
N ARG A 49 3.80 -9.16 4.45
CA ARG A 49 4.75 -8.11 4.80
C ARG A 49 4.09 -7.04 5.66
N ALA A 50 4.75 -6.68 6.77
CA ALA A 50 4.33 -5.57 7.61
C ALA A 50 4.99 -4.28 7.12
N VAL A 51 4.18 -3.29 6.77
CA VAL A 51 4.65 -1.99 6.25
C VAL A 51 3.93 -0.84 6.94
N MET A 52 4.59 0.30 7.02
CA MET A 52 4.00 1.50 7.61
C MET A 52 2.96 2.10 6.65
N PRO A 53 1.83 2.59 7.16
CA PRO A 53 0.76 3.16 6.33
C PRO A 53 1.23 4.36 5.49
N GLU A 54 2.26 5.07 5.93
CA GLU A 54 2.90 6.15 5.16
C GLU A 54 3.55 5.69 3.83
N HIS A 55 3.93 4.42 3.73
CA HIS A 55 4.49 3.82 2.51
C HIS A 55 3.47 3.00 1.70
N VAL A 56 2.21 3.05 2.10
CA VAL A 56 1.12 2.30 1.49
C VAL A 56 0.15 3.27 0.82
N ARG A 57 -0.12 3.05 -0.47
CA ARG A 57 -1.16 3.75 -1.21
C ARG A 57 -2.30 2.80 -1.51
N LYS A 58 -3.52 3.22 -1.22
CA LYS A 58 -4.73 2.49 -1.60
C LYS A 58 -4.87 2.48 -3.12
N LEU A 59 -4.98 1.28 -3.68
CA LEU A 59 -5.37 1.03 -5.07
C LEU A 59 -6.89 0.90 -5.06
N ALA A 60 -7.59 2.04 -5.06
CA ALA A 60 -9.04 1.99 -5.28
C ALA A 60 -9.30 1.66 -6.75
N ASP A 61 -10.28 0.80 -7.04
CA ASP A 61 -10.81 0.59 -8.38
C ASP A 61 -11.41 1.91 -8.91
N GLY A 62 -10.72 2.58 -9.83
CA GLY A 62 -11.29 3.63 -10.68
C GLY A 62 -10.75 5.06 -10.48
N PRO A 63 -10.70 5.88 -11.55
CA PRO A 63 -9.69 6.90 -11.78
C PRO A 63 -10.01 8.27 -11.15
N SER A 64 -8.98 9.13 -11.09
CA SER A 64 -8.97 10.59 -10.80
C SER A 64 -8.09 10.88 -9.56
N GLN A 65 -7.04 11.70 -9.62
CA GLN A 65 -6.92 12.95 -10.34
C GLN A 65 -5.41 13.32 -10.41
N SER A 66 -4.81 13.24 -11.60
CA SER A 66 -3.72 14.15 -11.95
C SER A 66 -4.38 15.51 -12.19
N PRO A 67 -4.00 16.61 -11.50
CA PRO A 67 -4.26 17.92 -12.04
C PRO A 67 -3.34 18.06 -13.26
N GLU A 68 -3.96 18.03 -14.43
CA GLU A 68 -3.36 18.50 -15.68
C GLU A 68 -3.03 20.00 -15.48
N THR A 69 -1.85 20.45 -15.89
CA THR A 69 -1.48 21.87 -16.01
C THR A 69 -0.72 22.02 -17.33
#